data_AF-A0A7Y2BV18-F1
#
_entry.id   AF-A0A7Y2BV18-F1
#
_cell.length_a   1.000
_cell.length_b   1.000
_cell.length_c   1.000
_cell.angle_alpha   90.00
_cell.angle_beta   90.00
_cell.angle_gamma   90.00
#
_symmetry.space_group_name_H-M   'P 1'
#
loop_
_entity.id
_entity.type
_entity.pdbx_description
1 polymer ?
#
loop_
_entity_poly.entity_id
_entity_poly.type
_entity_poly.pdbx_seq_one_letter_code
_entity_poly.pdbx_strand_id
1 'polypeptide(L)'
;MKRFYTFLILASFAISTTNVSAQDERYLDEIFDEVDVMENVIYSANATVLFLPIFGEAIQIPLTMDVYMPAGDTETNRPLVMVYHTGNFLPNVTNGGIAGTTKDSSVVEFCTRLARLGYVSASVDYRTGWNPLATTQPERALGLIQAAYRGIQDVRTANRYFRWQADMLGNMYGIDPDNITALGIGTGGYLSLAAATLDDYSEIITTTNPAGKFLLDLDMNGVPETPMVVPAYHGDINGEVTSVTPDGAFGLPAGDTTTYEHFVGYSSDLQLGINIGGALGDISWVDENTPPFLSIQSPFDIFAPYDDAVVIVPTTNDPVVQAQGSLEVARAQEALGNNDVWDGAVFDDPITQLAKDNSATAGHEYIEGLFPWIKPPNSLGIDEGTVVNWWDPNAPSPADGQGMGIPWNQLPHPTDPDNLTFHTQGLILNEGMSAEKSRANIDEMMAFLLPRMCVALELPCSANFTSSTEELLVDNTVVTVSPNPSVDMIRLNSDEMPMERVEIVSIDGKMMTVENNINNYNRTIDVSTYPSGNYIVKIYFEEGLVTKQIVKH
;
A
#
# COMPACT_ATOMS: atom_id res chain seq x y z
N MET A 1 -8.53 -84.54 -14.85
CA MET A 1 -7.54 -83.46 -15.00
C MET A 1 -8.05 -82.49 -16.05
N LYS A 2 -8.57 -81.33 -15.62
CA LYS A 2 -9.07 -80.24 -16.47
C LYS A 2 -8.06 -79.11 -16.40
N ARG A 3 -7.67 -78.53 -17.54
CA ARG A 3 -7.22 -77.12 -17.62
C ARG A 3 -7.70 -76.52 -18.94
N PHE A 4 -8.71 -75.68 -18.82
CA PHE A 4 -9.10 -74.70 -19.83
C PHE A 4 -8.25 -73.44 -19.60
N TYR A 5 -7.84 -72.81 -20.70
CA TYR A 5 -7.17 -71.52 -20.73
C TYR A 5 -8.20 -70.41 -20.52
N THR A 6 -7.92 -69.48 -19.60
CA THR A 6 -8.60 -68.18 -19.54
C THR A 6 -7.54 -67.10 -19.45
N PHE A 7 -7.43 -66.33 -20.52
CA PHE A 7 -6.71 -65.06 -20.61
C PHE A 7 -7.43 -64.01 -19.74
N LEU A 8 -6.69 -63.29 -18.90
CA LEU A 8 -7.17 -62.14 -18.15
C LEU A 8 -6.39 -60.92 -18.63
N ILE A 9 -7.05 -60.08 -19.42
CA ILE A 9 -6.57 -58.76 -19.85
C ILE A 9 -6.81 -57.81 -18.68
N LEU A 10 -5.74 -57.35 -18.02
CA LEU A 10 -5.79 -56.19 -17.13
C LEU A 10 -5.53 -54.95 -18.01
N ALA A 11 -6.58 -54.21 -18.33
CA ALA A 11 -6.46 -52.86 -18.84
C ALA A 11 -6.34 -51.90 -17.64
N SER A 12 -5.12 -51.42 -17.39
CA SER A 12 -4.85 -50.32 -16.47
C SER A 12 -5.28 -49.01 -17.15
N PHE A 13 -6.46 -48.52 -16.78
CA PHE A 13 -6.93 -47.18 -17.10
C PHE A 13 -6.25 -46.20 -16.13
N ALA A 14 -5.12 -45.63 -16.53
CA ALA A 14 -4.53 -44.49 -15.84
C ALA A 14 -5.33 -43.25 -16.26
N ILE A 15 -6.27 -42.83 -15.42
CA ILE A 15 -6.91 -41.52 -15.52
C ILE A 15 -5.86 -40.52 -15.05
N SER A 16 -5.12 -39.94 -15.99
CA SER A 16 -4.34 -38.74 -15.75
C SER A 16 -5.32 -37.58 -15.56
N THR A 17 -5.71 -37.31 -14.32
CA THR A 17 -6.30 -36.02 -13.94
C THR A 17 -5.18 -34.99 -14.03
N THR A 18 -5.06 -34.32 -15.17
CA THR A 18 -4.40 -33.02 -15.20
C THR A 18 -5.27 -32.07 -14.39
N ASN A 19 -4.91 -31.86 -13.13
CA ASN A 19 -5.35 -30.67 -12.43
C ASN A 19 -4.79 -29.50 -13.25
N VAL A 20 -5.68 -28.78 -13.93
CA VAL A 20 -5.41 -27.38 -14.25
C VAL A 20 -5.44 -26.70 -12.89
N SER A 21 -4.30 -26.60 -12.21
CA SER A 21 -4.17 -25.55 -11.21
C SER A 21 -4.18 -24.24 -11.99
N ALA A 22 -4.90 -23.23 -11.49
CA ALA A 22 -4.51 -21.87 -11.81
C ALA A 22 -3.00 -21.78 -11.58
N GLN A 23 -2.26 -21.13 -12.49
CA GLN A 23 -0.88 -20.81 -12.19
C GLN A 23 -0.96 -19.79 -11.06
N ASP A 24 -0.42 -20.12 -9.88
CA ASP A 24 -0.35 -19.17 -8.77
C ASP A 24 0.44 -17.95 -9.28
N GLU A 25 -0.19 -16.78 -9.27
CA GLU A 25 0.34 -15.57 -9.88
C GLU A 25 1.19 -14.81 -8.85
N ARG A 26 2.46 -14.56 -9.19
CA ARG A 26 3.34 -13.77 -8.34
C ARG A 26 2.71 -12.39 -8.09
N TYR A 27 2.86 -11.90 -6.86
CA TYR A 27 2.30 -10.64 -6.34
C TYR A 27 0.79 -10.64 -6.07
N LEU A 28 0.07 -11.71 -6.42
CA LEU A 28 -1.37 -11.89 -6.12
C LEU A 28 -1.63 -13.11 -5.23
N ASP A 29 -0.95 -14.23 -5.49
CA ASP A 29 -1.09 -15.49 -4.77
C ASP A 29 0.16 -15.82 -3.94
N GLU A 30 -0.01 -16.50 -2.79
CA GLU A 30 1.11 -16.94 -1.96
C GLU A 30 1.88 -18.06 -2.68
N ILE A 31 3.06 -17.72 -3.20
CA ILE A 31 3.93 -18.64 -3.94
C ILE A 31 5.18 -19.07 -3.16
N PHE A 32 5.42 -18.45 -1.99
CA PHE A 32 6.48 -18.83 -1.06
C PHE A 32 5.89 -19.26 0.30
N ASP A 33 6.33 -20.41 0.79
CA ASP A 33 5.90 -20.94 2.11
C ASP A 33 6.64 -20.26 3.28
N GLU A 34 7.91 -19.90 3.05
CA GLU A 34 8.86 -19.41 4.06
C GLU A 34 9.31 -17.97 3.76
N VAL A 35 9.61 -17.22 4.83
CA VAL A 35 10.03 -15.82 4.79
C VAL A 35 11.32 -15.68 5.60
N ASP A 36 12.35 -15.09 4.98
CA ASP A 36 13.57 -14.68 5.65
C ASP A 36 13.38 -13.29 6.26
N VAL A 37 13.68 -13.14 7.56
CA VAL A 37 13.55 -11.87 8.28
C VAL A 37 14.91 -11.38 8.76
N MET A 38 15.31 -10.20 8.29
CA MET A 38 16.46 -9.47 8.81
C MET A 38 15.99 -8.47 9.87
N GLU A 39 16.17 -8.82 11.14
CA GLU A 39 15.70 -8.00 12.25
C GLU A 39 16.66 -6.85 12.63
N ASN A 40 16.09 -5.75 13.11
CA ASN A 40 16.81 -4.60 13.69
C ASN A 40 17.87 -4.00 12.75
N VAL A 41 17.59 -3.96 11.45
CA VAL A 41 18.41 -3.26 10.48
C VAL A 41 18.35 -1.77 10.78
N ILE A 42 19.50 -1.15 11.08
CA ILE A 42 19.58 0.29 11.30
C ILE A 42 19.61 0.97 9.93
N TYR A 43 18.55 1.72 9.59
CA TYR A 43 18.51 2.46 8.32
C TYR A 43 19.06 3.88 8.47
N SER A 44 18.99 4.49 9.67
CA SER A 44 19.57 5.81 9.94
C SER A 44 19.77 6.04 11.44
N ALA A 45 20.38 7.16 11.83
CA ALA A 45 20.43 7.60 13.22
C ALA A 45 20.12 9.10 13.34
N ASN A 46 19.03 9.46 14.02
CA ASN A 46 18.53 10.83 14.02
C ASN A 46 18.18 11.34 15.43
N ALA A 47 18.05 12.65 15.60
CA ALA A 47 17.80 13.26 16.90
C ALA A 47 16.35 13.04 17.35
N THR A 48 16.17 12.51 18.55
CA THR A 48 14.87 12.42 19.23
C THR A 48 14.74 13.49 20.30
N VAL A 49 13.53 14.02 20.42
CA VAL A 49 13.12 14.96 21.48
C VAL A 49 12.39 14.26 22.63
N LEU A 50 12.16 12.95 22.52
CA LEU A 50 11.43 12.15 23.50
C LEU A 50 12.05 12.23 24.90
N PHE A 51 13.38 12.25 24.96
CA PHE A 51 14.13 12.26 26.22
C PHE A 51 14.58 13.66 26.66
N LEU A 52 14.13 14.71 25.97
CA LEU A 52 14.44 16.09 26.32
C LEU A 52 14.10 16.43 27.79
N PRO A 53 12.95 16.00 28.36
CA PRO A 53 12.65 16.25 29.78
C PRO A 53 13.59 15.56 30.78
N ILE A 54 14.35 14.55 30.34
CA ILE A 54 15.23 13.74 31.19
C ILE A 54 16.67 14.22 31.07
N PHE A 55 17.17 14.39 29.84
CA PHE A 55 18.57 14.74 29.59
C PHE A 55 18.79 16.25 29.41
N GLY A 56 17.74 17.01 29.13
CA GLY A 56 17.83 18.43 28.85
C GLY A 56 18.44 18.77 27.49
N GLU A 57 18.61 17.77 26.62
CA GLU A 57 19.08 17.90 25.23
C GLU A 57 18.36 16.89 24.32
N ALA A 58 18.28 17.19 23.02
CA ALA A 58 17.95 16.22 21.99
C ALA A 58 19.11 15.23 21.82
N ILE A 59 18.80 13.94 21.72
CA ILE A 59 19.83 12.89 21.62
C ILE A 59 19.65 12.09 20.34
N GLN A 60 20.76 11.67 19.73
CA GLN A 60 20.72 10.81 18.56
C GLN A 60 20.35 9.39 18.96
N ILE A 61 19.37 8.80 18.28
CA ILE A 61 18.97 7.40 18.41
C ILE A 61 19.07 6.69 17.05
N PRO A 62 19.41 5.39 17.01
CA PRO A 62 19.26 4.61 15.80
C PRO A 62 17.78 4.44 15.48
N LEU A 63 17.43 4.51 14.20
CA LEU A 63 16.13 4.13 13.68
C LEU A 63 16.27 2.80 12.95
N THR A 64 15.38 1.86 13.29
CA THR A 64 15.48 0.48 12.86
C THR A 64 14.31 0.04 12.02
N MET A 65 14.50 -1.04 11.29
CA MET A 65 13.45 -1.75 10.60
C MET A 65 13.71 -3.27 10.61
N ASP A 66 12.66 -4.05 10.39
CA ASP A 66 12.79 -5.47 10.06
C ASP A 66 12.45 -5.68 8.59
N VAL A 67 13.33 -6.33 7.83
CA VAL A 67 13.13 -6.58 6.39
C VAL A 67 12.73 -8.03 6.17
N TYR A 68 11.59 -8.24 5.52
CA TYR A 68 10.99 -9.53 5.20
C TYR A 68 11.16 -9.81 3.71
N MET A 69 11.71 -10.98 3.38
CA MET A 69 11.99 -11.39 2.01
C MET A 69 11.48 -12.82 1.77
N PRO A 70 11.00 -13.13 0.56
CA PRO A 70 10.64 -14.50 0.19
C PRO A 70 11.87 -15.42 0.26
N ALA A 71 11.78 -16.48 1.04
CA ALA A 71 12.90 -17.41 1.19
C ALA A 71 13.13 -18.20 -0.11
N GLY A 72 14.36 -18.23 -0.59
CA GLY A 72 14.74 -18.95 -1.81
C GLY A 72 14.29 -18.31 -3.13
N ASP A 73 13.76 -17.07 -3.10
CA ASP A 73 13.44 -16.35 -4.32
C ASP A 73 14.70 -15.99 -5.11
N THR A 74 14.62 -16.14 -6.44
CA THR A 74 15.69 -15.82 -7.36
C THR A 74 15.50 -14.47 -8.06
N GLU A 75 14.32 -13.85 -7.93
CA GLU A 75 14.09 -12.51 -8.46
C GLU A 75 14.88 -11.45 -7.67
N THR A 76 15.41 -10.46 -8.39
CA THR A 76 16.35 -9.46 -7.83
C THR A 76 15.89 -8.01 -8.01
N ASN A 77 14.76 -7.80 -8.67
CA ASN A 77 14.10 -6.50 -8.84
C ASN A 77 12.65 -6.61 -8.34
N ARG A 78 12.48 -6.83 -7.03
CA ARG A 78 11.16 -6.99 -6.42
C ARG A 78 10.61 -5.63 -5.92
N PRO A 79 9.31 -5.34 -6.11
CA PRO A 79 8.69 -4.18 -5.48
C PRO A 79 8.85 -4.23 -3.97
N LEU A 80 9.16 -3.07 -3.37
CA LEU A 80 9.31 -2.90 -1.93
C LEU A 80 8.05 -2.25 -1.33
N VAL A 81 7.57 -2.78 -0.22
CA VAL A 81 6.51 -2.17 0.59
C VAL A 81 7.03 -1.85 1.98
N MET A 82 7.24 -0.57 2.27
CA MET A 82 7.58 -0.08 3.61
C MET A 82 6.29 0.07 4.43
N VAL A 83 6.17 -0.68 5.52
CA VAL A 83 5.00 -0.72 6.40
C VAL A 83 5.27 0.05 7.69
N TYR A 84 4.42 1.03 7.98
CA TYR A 84 4.53 1.91 9.14
C TYR A 84 3.40 1.67 10.14
N HIS A 85 3.78 1.47 11.40
CA HIS A 85 2.86 1.19 12.50
C HIS A 85 2.08 2.41 12.98
N THR A 86 1.00 2.18 13.72
CA THR A 86 0.23 3.23 14.41
C THR A 86 0.98 3.76 15.63
N GLY A 87 0.41 4.64 16.45
CA GLY A 87 0.96 4.93 17.79
C GLY A 87 1.00 6.39 18.21
N ASN A 88 0.30 7.28 17.51
CA ASN A 88 0.16 8.71 17.85
C ASN A 88 1.50 9.44 17.99
N PHE A 89 2.56 8.99 17.30
CA PHE A 89 3.93 9.48 17.47
C PHE A 89 4.42 9.43 18.93
N LEU A 90 3.95 8.47 19.71
CA LEU A 90 4.34 8.23 21.10
C LEU A 90 4.80 6.77 21.26
N PRO A 91 5.79 6.50 22.12
CA PRO A 91 6.18 5.14 22.41
C PRO A 91 5.01 4.31 22.96
N ASN A 92 4.94 3.04 22.59
CA ASN A 92 4.09 2.10 23.29
C ASN A 92 4.62 1.89 24.72
N VAL A 93 3.82 1.83 25.78
CA VAL A 93 2.36 2.01 25.91
C VAL A 93 1.93 3.46 26.19
N THR A 94 2.88 4.41 26.24
CA THR A 94 2.59 5.82 26.58
C THR A 94 1.66 6.51 25.57
N ASN A 95 1.53 5.95 24.38
CA ASN A 95 0.55 6.35 23.37
C ASN A 95 -0.91 6.05 23.74
N GLY A 96 -1.18 5.34 24.85
CA GLY A 96 -2.53 4.97 25.26
C GLY A 96 -3.14 3.83 24.42
N GLY A 97 -2.33 3.11 23.66
CA GLY A 97 -2.74 1.98 22.82
C GLY A 97 -1.97 0.69 23.12
N ILE A 98 -2.44 -0.40 22.52
CA ILE A 98 -1.83 -1.75 22.63
C ILE A 98 -0.90 -2.04 21.44
N ALA A 99 -0.90 -1.14 20.47
CA ALA A 99 -0.06 -1.14 19.29
C ALA A 99 0.82 0.12 19.32
N GLY A 100 1.87 0.13 18.51
CA GLY A 100 2.73 1.28 18.29
C GLY A 100 4.19 0.92 18.07
N THR A 101 4.45 -0.24 17.48
CA THR A 101 5.80 -0.77 17.30
C THR A 101 5.95 -1.49 15.97
N THR A 102 7.19 -1.69 15.52
CA THR A 102 7.51 -2.53 14.35
C THR A 102 7.10 -3.99 14.53
N LYS A 103 6.85 -4.44 15.77
CA LYS A 103 6.44 -5.80 16.12
C LYS A 103 4.93 -5.93 16.32
N ASP A 104 4.16 -4.88 16.02
CA ASP A 104 2.70 -4.94 16.04
C ASP A 104 2.22 -6.08 15.15
N SER A 105 1.23 -6.81 15.65
CA SER A 105 0.78 -8.04 15.02
C SER A 105 0.31 -7.85 13.58
N SER A 106 -0.40 -6.76 13.31
CA SER A 106 -0.86 -6.39 11.97
C SER A 106 0.29 -6.07 11.02
N VAL A 107 1.30 -5.35 11.50
CA VAL A 107 2.48 -4.96 10.72
C VAL A 107 3.27 -6.20 10.31
N VAL A 108 3.51 -7.11 11.26
CA VAL A 108 4.18 -8.39 11.00
C VAL A 108 3.38 -9.23 9.99
N GLU A 109 2.05 -9.25 10.11
CA GLU A 109 1.18 -9.99 9.19
C GLU A 109 1.23 -9.45 7.76
N PHE A 110 1.08 -8.13 7.59
CA PHE A 110 1.20 -7.48 6.28
C PHE A 110 2.58 -7.76 5.67
N CYS A 111 3.65 -7.56 6.44
CA CYS A 111 5.01 -7.79 5.93
C CYS A 111 5.22 -9.25 5.52
N THR A 112 4.82 -10.20 6.37
CA THR A 112 4.98 -11.63 6.12
C THR A 112 4.21 -12.07 4.86
N ARG A 113 2.96 -11.62 4.71
CA ARG A 113 2.14 -11.97 3.54
C ARG A 113 2.69 -11.36 2.27
N LEU A 114 3.05 -10.08 2.28
CA LEU A 114 3.69 -9.43 1.14
C LEU A 114 4.96 -10.18 0.71
N ALA A 115 5.79 -10.62 1.66
CA ALA A 115 6.95 -11.45 1.36
C ALA A 115 6.54 -12.79 0.72
N ARG A 116 5.50 -13.47 1.21
CA ARG A 116 4.98 -14.72 0.62
C ARG A 116 4.41 -14.57 -0.79
N LEU A 117 3.93 -13.38 -1.13
CA LEU A 117 3.46 -13.02 -2.48
C LEU A 117 4.64 -12.69 -3.43
N GLY A 118 5.86 -12.54 -2.91
CA GLY A 118 7.07 -12.24 -3.68
C GLY A 118 7.54 -10.79 -3.63
N TYR A 119 6.92 -9.93 -2.83
CA TYR A 119 7.42 -8.58 -2.55
C TYR A 119 8.61 -8.62 -1.58
N VAL A 120 9.38 -7.54 -1.49
CA VAL A 120 10.11 -7.24 -0.25
C VAL A 120 9.22 -6.34 0.59
N SER A 121 9.18 -6.56 1.90
CA SER A 121 8.50 -5.65 2.81
C SER A 121 9.39 -5.29 3.99
N ALA A 122 9.18 -4.11 4.55
CA ALA A 122 9.95 -3.63 5.68
C ALA A 122 9.02 -3.06 6.75
N SER A 123 9.10 -3.57 7.98
CA SER A 123 8.45 -2.94 9.13
C SER A 123 9.36 -1.83 9.65
N VAL A 124 9.00 -0.57 9.40
CA VAL A 124 9.90 0.58 9.60
C VAL A 124 9.50 1.40 10.82
N ASP A 125 10.44 1.60 11.73
CA ASP A 125 10.29 2.49 12.89
C ASP A 125 10.52 3.95 12.51
N TYR A 126 9.93 4.89 13.26
CA TYR A 126 10.05 6.33 13.04
C TYR A 126 10.14 7.08 14.37
N ARG A 127 10.71 8.30 14.36
CA ARG A 127 10.87 9.08 15.58
C ARG A 127 9.52 9.42 16.20
N THR A 128 9.42 9.10 17.48
CA THR A 128 8.31 9.49 18.35
C THR A 128 8.73 10.63 19.30
N GLY A 129 7.76 11.24 19.95
CA GLY A 129 7.96 12.19 21.05
C GLY A 129 7.26 13.52 20.83
N TRP A 130 6.25 13.80 21.65
CA TRP A 130 5.61 15.10 21.84
C TRP A 130 4.87 15.09 23.20
N ASN A 131 4.32 16.23 23.63
CA ASN A 131 3.59 16.32 24.89
C ASN A 131 2.06 16.31 24.68
N PRO A 132 1.38 15.16 24.81
CA PRO A 132 -0.08 15.10 24.71
C PRO A 132 -0.80 15.74 25.89
N LEU A 133 -0.11 15.98 27.01
CA LEU A 133 -0.67 16.57 28.23
C LEU A 133 -0.50 18.09 28.29
N ALA A 134 -0.09 18.74 27.20
CA ALA A 134 -0.02 20.19 27.15
C ALA A 134 -1.41 20.80 27.42
N THR A 135 -1.46 21.88 28.20
CA THR A 135 -2.71 22.39 28.79
C THR A 135 -3.62 23.05 27.75
N THR A 136 -3.04 23.59 26.68
CA THR A 136 -3.78 24.24 25.61
C THR A 136 -3.78 23.40 24.33
N GLN A 137 -4.86 23.49 23.55
CA GLN A 137 -4.95 22.81 22.26
C GLN A 137 -3.86 23.26 21.27
N PRO A 138 -3.49 24.55 21.17
CA PRO A 138 -2.41 24.98 20.28
C PRO A 138 -1.04 24.37 20.62
N GLU A 139 -0.71 24.21 21.91
CA GLU A 139 0.54 23.57 22.32
C GLU A 139 0.56 22.07 21.99
N ARG A 140 -0.59 21.39 22.12
CA ARG A 140 -0.73 19.98 21.68
C ARG A 140 -0.57 19.86 20.17
N ALA A 141 -1.20 20.76 19.40
CA ALA A 141 -1.08 20.81 17.95
C ALA A 141 0.38 21.02 17.52
N LEU A 142 1.07 22.00 18.11
CA LEU A 142 2.49 22.25 17.87
C LEU A 142 3.34 20.99 18.05
N GLY A 143 3.19 20.31 19.18
CA GLY A 143 3.93 19.08 19.48
C GLY A 143 3.65 17.95 18.49
N LEU A 144 2.37 17.70 18.19
CA LEU A 144 1.95 16.64 17.26
C LEU A 144 2.45 16.91 15.84
N ILE A 145 2.30 18.14 15.34
CA ILE A 145 2.73 18.52 13.98
C ILE A 145 4.24 18.40 13.82
N GLN A 146 5.02 18.83 14.81
CA GLN A 146 6.47 18.63 14.78
C GLN A 146 6.86 17.15 14.84
N ALA A 147 6.09 16.31 15.55
CA ALA A 147 6.31 14.87 15.56
C ALA A 147 6.00 14.21 14.22
N ALA A 148 4.90 14.60 13.57
CA ALA A 148 4.58 14.18 12.22
C ALA A 148 5.68 14.60 11.23
N TYR A 149 6.18 15.83 11.32
CA TYR A 149 7.27 16.33 10.46
C TYR A 149 8.55 15.50 10.57
N ARG A 150 8.95 15.11 11.80
CA ARG A 150 10.09 14.20 12.00
C ARG A 150 9.84 12.84 11.38
N GLY A 151 8.64 12.28 11.55
CA GLY A 151 8.29 11.00 10.96
C GLY A 151 8.27 11.03 9.42
N ILE A 152 7.85 12.13 8.79
CA ILE A 152 7.92 12.31 7.32
C ILE A 152 9.38 12.24 6.83
N GLN A 153 10.30 12.92 7.52
CA GLN A 153 11.73 12.83 7.22
C GLN A 153 12.25 11.40 7.35
N ASP A 154 11.75 10.65 8.33
CA ASP A 154 12.17 9.27 8.60
C ASP A 154 11.66 8.31 7.52
N VAL A 155 10.42 8.47 7.04
CA VAL A 155 9.87 7.73 5.89
C VAL A 155 10.74 7.95 4.66
N ARG A 156 11.06 9.21 4.35
CA ARG A 156 11.90 9.58 3.20
C ARG A 156 13.33 9.05 3.34
N THR A 157 13.87 9.10 4.55
CA THR A 157 15.20 8.55 4.83
C THR A 157 15.24 7.03 4.65
N ALA A 158 14.19 6.31 5.05
CA ALA A 158 14.08 4.88 4.81
C ALA A 158 14.00 4.53 3.32
N ASN A 159 13.21 5.29 2.53
CA ASN A 159 13.18 5.15 1.06
C ASN A 159 14.60 5.31 0.49
N ARG A 160 15.27 6.42 0.83
CA ARG A 160 16.65 6.69 0.36
C ARG A 160 17.64 5.63 0.81
N TYR A 161 17.49 5.06 2.01
CA TYR A 161 18.32 3.94 2.48
C TYR A 161 18.26 2.76 1.51
N PHE A 162 17.06 2.33 1.12
CA PHE A 162 16.90 1.20 0.20
C PHE A 162 17.50 1.48 -1.17
N ARG A 163 17.27 2.66 -1.74
CA ARG A 163 17.86 3.08 -3.01
C ARG A 163 19.39 3.14 -2.93
N TRP A 164 19.94 3.74 -1.88
CA TRP A 164 21.37 3.78 -1.62
C TRP A 164 21.96 2.38 -1.44
N GLN A 165 21.27 1.49 -0.73
CA GLN A 165 21.71 0.12 -0.51
C GLN A 165 21.77 -0.65 -1.84
N ALA A 166 20.75 -0.49 -2.68
CA ALA A 166 20.70 -1.07 -4.01
C ALA A 166 21.86 -0.62 -4.90
N ASP A 167 22.12 0.69 -4.94
CA ASP A 167 23.17 1.30 -5.76
C ASP A 167 24.58 1.01 -5.23
N MET A 168 24.82 1.22 -3.93
CA MET A 168 26.17 1.27 -3.37
C MET A 168 26.62 -0.04 -2.71
N LEU A 169 25.69 -0.87 -2.24
CA LEU A 169 25.97 -2.08 -1.47
C LEU A 169 25.49 -3.37 -2.17
N GLY A 170 25.18 -3.30 -3.46
CA GLY A 170 24.91 -4.46 -4.30
C GLY A 170 23.53 -5.08 -4.10
N ASN A 171 22.55 -4.29 -3.63
CA ASN A 171 21.14 -4.67 -3.56
C ASN A 171 20.90 -5.99 -2.82
N MET A 172 21.34 -6.05 -1.57
CA MET A 172 21.29 -7.31 -0.80
C MET A 172 19.85 -7.79 -0.55
N TYR A 173 18.89 -6.89 -0.61
CA TYR A 173 17.47 -7.20 -0.44
C TYR A 173 16.82 -7.68 -1.75
N GLY A 174 17.46 -7.41 -2.90
CA GLY A 174 16.95 -7.69 -4.24
C GLY A 174 15.66 -6.92 -4.55
N ILE A 175 15.61 -5.65 -4.14
CA ILE A 175 14.50 -4.74 -4.44
C ILE A 175 14.69 -4.06 -5.79
N ASP A 176 13.60 -3.67 -6.42
CA ASP A 176 13.62 -2.66 -7.48
C ASP A 176 13.65 -1.27 -6.83
N PRO A 177 14.73 -0.48 -6.98
CA PRO A 177 14.83 0.83 -6.35
C PRO A 177 13.80 1.82 -6.90
N ASP A 178 13.21 1.56 -8.07
CA ASP A 178 12.22 2.43 -8.70
C ASP A 178 10.77 1.99 -8.43
N ASN A 179 10.54 0.97 -7.59
CA ASN A 179 9.21 0.49 -7.21
C ASN A 179 9.08 0.35 -5.68
N ILE A 180 8.83 1.47 -5.02
CA ILE A 180 8.75 1.58 -3.55
C ILE A 180 7.38 2.15 -3.15
N THR A 181 6.67 1.39 -2.32
CA THR A 181 5.36 1.73 -1.75
C THR A 181 5.47 2.03 -0.26
N ALA A 182 4.72 3.02 0.23
CA ALA A 182 4.55 3.23 1.67
C ALA A 182 3.14 2.81 2.12
N LEU A 183 3.05 1.80 2.98
CA LEU A 183 1.80 1.36 3.60
C LEU A 183 1.75 1.81 5.05
N GLY A 184 0.74 2.60 5.39
CA GLY A 184 0.57 3.17 6.71
C GLY A 184 -0.65 2.65 7.45
N ILE A 185 -0.49 2.24 8.72
CA ILE A 185 -1.60 1.81 9.59
C ILE A 185 -1.81 2.84 10.70
N GLY A 186 -3.03 3.37 10.84
CA GLY A 186 -3.36 4.42 11.81
C GLY A 186 -2.43 5.62 11.65
N THR A 187 -1.60 5.93 12.65
CA THR A 187 -0.56 6.98 12.56
C THR A 187 0.40 6.78 11.39
N GLY A 188 0.74 5.53 11.03
CA GLY A 188 1.52 5.26 9.82
C GLY A 188 0.82 5.73 8.55
N GLY A 189 -0.52 5.78 8.52
CA GLY A 189 -1.31 6.31 7.41
C GLY A 189 -1.17 7.82 7.24
N TYR A 190 -1.05 8.56 8.34
CA TYR A 190 -0.71 10.00 8.29
C TYR A 190 0.69 10.19 7.67
N LEU A 191 1.63 9.28 7.99
CA LEU A 191 2.98 9.31 7.46
C LEU A 191 3.05 8.94 5.98
N SER A 192 2.35 7.88 5.54
CA SER A 192 2.34 7.50 4.13
C SER A 192 1.73 8.60 3.27
N LEU A 193 0.58 9.15 3.69
CA LEU A 193 -0.06 10.29 3.05
C LEU A 193 0.87 11.50 2.98
N ALA A 194 1.37 11.98 4.13
CA ALA A 194 2.14 13.21 4.16
C ALA A 194 3.51 13.08 3.47
N ALA A 195 4.18 11.93 3.55
CA ALA A 195 5.47 11.75 2.87
C ALA A 195 5.37 11.77 1.35
N ALA A 196 4.21 11.38 0.80
CA ALA A 196 3.94 11.37 -0.64
C ALA A 196 3.36 12.68 -1.19
N THR A 197 2.84 13.55 -0.33
CA THR A 197 2.10 14.77 -0.72
C THR A 197 2.83 16.05 -0.35
N LEU A 198 3.41 16.14 0.85
CA LEU A 198 4.03 17.36 1.36
C LEU A 198 5.48 17.47 0.89
N ASP A 199 5.75 18.04 -0.27
CA ASP A 199 7.08 18.08 -0.89
C ASP A 199 7.75 19.48 -0.88
N ASP A 200 7.01 20.55 -0.59
CA ASP A 200 7.54 21.90 -0.39
C ASP A 200 7.18 22.46 1.00
N TYR A 201 8.17 23.06 1.67
CA TYR A 201 7.96 23.75 2.94
C TYR A 201 6.93 24.88 2.82
N SER A 202 6.82 25.52 1.65
CA SER A 202 5.86 26.58 1.41
C SER A 202 4.41 26.12 1.65
N GLU A 203 4.11 24.85 1.40
CA GLU A 203 2.78 24.26 1.59
C GLU A 203 2.36 24.17 3.06
N ILE A 204 3.32 24.11 3.99
CA ILE A 204 3.04 24.17 5.43
C ILE A 204 2.52 25.55 5.83
N ILE A 205 3.04 26.61 5.22
CA ILE A 205 2.68 27.99 5.55
C ILE A 205 1.52 28.53 4.69
N THR A 206 1.14 27.82 3.61
CA THR A 206 0.04 28.20 2.71
C THR A 206 -1.14 27.23 2.73
N THR A 207 -1.25 26.38 3.74
CA THR A 207 -2.40 25.45 3.90
C THR A 207 -3.72 26.16 3.69
N THR A 208 -4.71 25.46 3.14
CA THR A 208 -6.00 26.08 2.80
C THR A 208 -7.16 25.65 3.70
N ASN A 209 -7.00 24.58 4.49
CA ASN A 209 -8.12 23.95 5.18
C ASN A 209 -7.91 23.74 6.71
N PRO A 210 -8.03 24.81 7.53
CA PRO A 210 -8.24 26.20 7.13
C PRO A 210 -6.91 26.90 6.80
N ALA A 211 -7.04 28.09 6.22
CA ALA A 211 -5.93 28.97 5.89
C ALA A 211 -4.97 29.16 7.08
N GLY A 212 -3.68 28.81 6.90
CA GLY A 212 -2.63 29.04 7.90
C GLY A 212 -2.75 28.21 9.20
N LYS A 213 -3.37 27.03 9.20
CA LYS A 213 -3.56 26.21 10.41
C LYS A 213 -2.27 25.73 11.09
N PHE A 214 -1.15 25.72 10.39
CA PHE A 214 0.17 25.39 10.95
C PHE A 214 0.99 26.63 11.32
N LEU A 215 0.31 27.76 11.53
CA LEU A 215 0.85 28.97 12.10
C LEU A 215 0.31 29.18 13.52
N LEU A 216 1.12 29.77 14.38
CA LEU A 216 0.81 30.18 15.74
C LEU A 216 0.57 31.68 15.80
N ASP A 217 -0.44 32.08 16.57
CA ASP A 217 -0.71 33.46 16.97
C ASP A 217 -0.05 33.72 18.34
N LEU A 218 1.24 34.07 18.32
CA LEU A 218 2.04 34.28 19.54
C LEU A 218 1.80 35.62 20.22
N ASP A 219 1.35 36.65 19.48
CA ASP A 219 1.06 37.97 20.03
C ASP A 219 -0.43 38.16 20.40
N MET A 220 -1.24 37.11 20.17
CA MET A 220 -2.67 37.04 20.49
C MET A 220 -3.48 38.12 19.77
N ASN A 221 -3.04 38.54 18.58
CA ASN A 221 -3.70 39.58 17.79
C ASN A 221 -4.86 39.03 16.92
N GLY A 222 -5.04 37.71 16.90
CA GLY A 222 -6.04 36.99 16.11
C GLY A 222 -5.56 36.56 14.72
N VAL A 223 -4.28 36.77 14.39
CA VAL A 223 -3.66 36.48 13.09
C VAL A 223 -2.48 35.54 13.33
N PRO A 224 -2.63 34.24 13.01
CA PRO A 224 -1.52 33.29 13.06
C PRO A 224 -0.42 33.63 12.05
N GLU A 225 0.80 33.82 12.52
CA GLU A 225 1.92 34.32 11.70
C GLU A 225 3.22 33.54 11.91
N THR A 226 3.33 32.76 12.99
CA THR A 226 4.58 32.08 13.35
C THR A 226 4.53 30.60 13.01
N PRO A 227 5.34 30.08 12.07
CA PRO A 227 5.27 28.67 11.68
C PRO A 227 5.52 27.68 12.83
N MET A 228 4.70 26.62 12.91
CA MET A 228 4.89 25.52 13.87
C MET A 228 6.15 24.69 13.55
N VAL A 229 6.56 24.66 12.28
CA VAL A 229 7.78 24.01 11.80
C VAL A 229 8.66 25.07 11.14
N VAL A 230 9.94 25.06 11.50
CA VAL A 230 10.96 25.97 10.98
C VAL A 230 12.17 25.16 10.50
N PRO A 231 12.48 25.12 9.19
CA PRO A 231 13.48 24.21 8.63
C PRO A 231 14.87 24.36 9.24
N ALA A 232 15.25 25.59 9.60
CA ALA A 232 16.54 25.85 10.23
C ALA A 232 16.76 25.07 11.54
N TYR A 233 15.69 24.67 12.24
CA TYR A 233 15.75 23.98 13.55
C TYR A 233 15.07 22.61 13.53
N HIS A 234 14.29 22.29 12.51
CA HIS A 234 13.58 21.01 12.41
C HIS A 234 14.09 20.14 11.26
N GLY A 235 15.09 20.62 10.51
CA GLY A 235 15.54 20.02 9.26
C GLY A 235 14.69 20.47 8.08
N ASP A 236 15.23 20.31 6.88
CA ASP A 236 14.44 20.43 5.66
C ASP A 236 13.42 19.29 5.55
N ILE A 237 12.49 19.42 4.61
CA ILE A 237 11.35 18.52 4.47
C ILE A 237 11.75 17.08 4.10
N ASN A 238 12.93 16.92 3.49
CA ASN A 238 13.48 15.61 3.13
C ASN A 238 14.40 15.05 4.21
N GLY A 239 14.83 15.87 5.17
CA GLY A 239 15.83 15.48 6.18
C GLY A 239 17.22 15.26 5.57
N GLU A 240 17.54 15.98 4.49
CA GLU A 240 18.82 15.92 3.79
C GLU A 240 19.83 16.98 4.27
N VAL A 241 19.43 17.83 5.21
CA VAL A 241 20.25 18.89 5.78
C VAL A 241 20.33 18.74 7.29
N THR A 242 21.55 18.61 7.83
CA THR A 242 21.76 18.71 9.28
C THR A 242 21.31 20.07 9.79
N SER A 243 20.45 20.03 10.79
CA SER A 243 19.94 21.23 11.46
C SER A 243 20.45 21.30 12.89
N VAL A 244 20.78 22.51 13.33
CA VAL A 244 21.22 22.81 14.69
C VAL A 244 20.37 23.94 15.25
N THR A 245 19.84 23.71 16.44
CA THR A 245 18.97 24.62 17.16
C THR A 245 19.73 25.93 17.50
N PRO A 246 19.27 27.12 17.08
CA PRO A 246 19.84 28.39 17.53
C PRO A 246 19.29 28.83 18.88
N ASP A 247 19.86 29.90 19.41
CA ASP A 247 19.34 30.58 20.60
C ASP A 247 17.87 30.99 20.43
N GLY A 248 17.04 30.60 21.41
CA GLY A 248 15.62 30.99 21.46
C GLY A 248 14.68 30.15 20.58
N ALA A 249 15.14 29.02 20.03
CA ALA A 249 14.28 28.10 19.29
C ALA A 249 13.19 27.47 20.18
N PHE A 250 12.00 27.27 19.60
CA PHE A 250 10.75 26.74 20.20
C PHE A 250 10.90 25.61 21.24
N GLY A 251 11.32 25.94 22.46
CA GLY A 251 11.50 24.96 23.54
C GLY A 251 12.63 23.95 23.32
N LEU A 252 13.49 24.15 22.30
CA LEU A 252 14.65 23.30 22.05
C LEU A 252 15.93 23.97 22.58
N PRO A 253 16.85 23.22 23.22
CA PRO A 253 18.11 23.77 23.71
C PRO A 253 19.02 24.24 22.57
N ALA A 254 19.58 25.43 22.72
CA ALA A 254 20.48 25.99 21.73
C ALA A 254 21.76 25.16 21.61
N GLY A 255 22.16 24.87 20.37
CA GLY A 255 23.31 24.03 20.03
C GLY A 255 22.96 22.56 19.77
N ASP A 256 21.74 22.13 20.08
CA ASP A 256 21.33 20.75 19.84
C ASP A 256 21.18 20.46 18.34
N THR A 257 21.72 19.34 17.89
CA THR A 257 21.46 18.83 16.55
C THR A 257 20.09 18.15 16.52
N THR A 258 19.24 18.57 15.60
CA THR A 258 17.81 18.20 15.52
C THR A 258 17.47 17.32 14.33
N THR A 259 18.33 17.36 13.30
CA THR A 259 18.27 16.49 12.14
C THR A 259 19.69 16.13 11.75
N TYR A 260 19.94 14.86 11.44
CA TYR A 260 21.19 14.40 10.84
C TYR A 260 20.93 13.95 9.41
N GLU A 261 21.67 14.49 8.44
CA GLU A 261 21.47 14.09 7.03
C GLU A 261 21.90 12.64 6.76
N HIS A 262 21.11 11.95 5.94
CA HIS A 262 21.41 10.59 5.49
C HIS A 262 21.05 10.41 4.01
N PHE A 263 21.90 9.69 3.29
CA PHE A 263 21.70 9.30 1.88
C PHE A 263 21.32 10.47 0.96
N VAL A 264 21.97 11.61 1.18
CA VAL A 264 21.70 12.85 0.43
C VAL A 264 21.87 12.63 -1.07
N GLY A 265 20.87 13.06 -1.85
CA GLY A 265 20.87 12.96 -3.30
C GLY A 265 20.22 11.71 -3.88
N TYR A 266 19.74 10.78 -3.03
CA TYR A 266 18.83 9.72 -3.47
C TYR A 266 17.39 10.21 -3.46
N SER A 267 16.57 9.76 -4.43
CA SER A 267 15.15 10.13 -4.49
C SER A 267 14.39 9.62 -3.24
N SER A 268 13.40 10.41 -2.81
CA SER A 268 12.45 10.02 -1.75
C SER A 268 11.07 9.68 -2.30
N ASP A 269 10.94 9.61 -3.63
CA ASP A 269 9.67 9.46 -4.32
C ASP A 269 9.12 8.05 -4.12
N LEU A 270 7.82 7.99 -3.84
CA LEU A 270 7.05 6.77 -3.69
C LEU A 270 6.27 6.55 -4.99
N GLN A 271 6.19 5.29 -5.44
CA GLN A 271 5.43 4.92 -6.62
C GLN A 271 3.96 4.65 -6.29
N LEU A 272 3.66 4.32 -5.03
CA LEU A 272 2.32 4.11 -4.55
C LEU A 272 2.23 4.43 -3.05
N GLY A 273 1.16 5.10 -2.65
CA GLY A 273 0.80 5.30 -1.25
C GLY A 273 -0.36 4.40 -0.82
N ILE A 274 -0.28 3.83 0.38
CA ILE A 274 -1.39 3.08 0.99
C ILE A 274 -1.67 3.65 2.38
N ASN A 275 -2.93 4.03 2.62
CA ASN A 275 -3.44 4.56 3.87
C ASN A 275 -4.48 3.61 4.48
N ILE A 276 -4.25 3.14 5.71
CA ILE A 276 -5.20 2.34 6.48
C ILE A 276 -5.56 3.11 7.75
N GLY A 277 -6.67 3.85 7.74
CA GLY A 277 -7.20 4.57 8.90
C GLY A 277 -6.44 5.84 9.34
N GLY A 278 -5.58 6.39 8.49
CA GLY A 278 -4.92 7.69 8.70
C GLY A 278 -5.64 8.85 8.01
N ALA A 279 -5.16 10.07 8.27
CA ALA A 279 -5.64 11.30 7.64
C ALA A 279 -4.47 12.20 7.21
N LEU A 280 -4.69 13.00 6.18
CA LEU A 280 -3.75 13.97 5.63
C LEU A 280 -3.82 15.29 6.40
N GLY A 281 -2.66 15.88 6.67
CA GLY A 281 -2.53 17.13 7.43
C GLY A 281 -3.26 18.29 6.78
N ASP A 282 -3.10 18.51 5.47
CA ASP A 282 -3.91 19.44 4.68
C ASP A 282 -4.10 18.92 3.25
N ILE A 283 -5.33 18.99 2.73
CA ILE A 283 -5.64 18.53 1.37
C ILE A 283 -4.93 19.32 0.27
N SER A 284 -4.48 20.55 0.53
CA SER A 284 -3.72 21.34 -0.48
C SER A 284 -2.34 20.78 -0.80
N TRP A 285 -1.88 19.77 -0.07
CA TRP A 285 -0.64 19.05 -0.36
C TRP A 285 -0.82 17.99 -1.47
N VAL A 286 -2.06 17.70 -1.87
CA VAL A 286 -2.31 16.83 -3.02
C VAL A 286 -2.27 17.68 -4.29
N ASP A 287 -1.37 17.32 -5.19
CA ASP A 287 -1.15 17.98 -6.49
C ASP A 287 -1.08 16.96 -7.64
N GLU A 288 -0.88 17.42 -8.87
CA GLU A 288 -0.80 16.56 -10.07
C GLU A 288 0.44 15.64 -10.13
N ASN A 289 1.39 15.80 -9.21
CA ASN A 289 2.59 14.97 -9.11
C ASN A 289 2.51 13.94 -7.99
N THR A 290 1.45 14.01 -7.17
CA THR A 290 1.22 13.06 -6.08
C THR A 290 1.00 11.65 -6.65
N PRO A 291 1.70 10.61 -6.14
CA PRO A 291 1.52 9.25 -6.63
C PRO A 291 0.08 8.75 -6.38
N PRO A 292 -0.38 7.69 -7.07
CA PRO A 292 -1.67 7.08 -6.78
C PRO A 292 -1.78 6.66 -5.32
N PHE A 293 -3.00 6.69 -4.77
CA PHE A 293 -3.24 6.29 -3.38
C PHE A 293 -4.37 5.27 -3.25
N LEU A 294 -4.09 4.22 -2.48
CA LEU A 294 -5.10 3.28 -1.99
C LEU A 294 -5.43 3.60 -0.54
N SER A 295 -6.71 3.79 -0.23
CA SER A 295 -7.16 4.14 1.11
C SER A 295 -8.24 3.21 1.62
N ILE A 296 -8.06 2.69 2.84
CA ILE A 296 -9.03 1.86 3.55
C ILE A 296 -9.32 2.51 4.91
N GLN A 297 -10.54 3.01 5.09
CA GLN A 297 -10.90 3.71 6.32
C GLN A 297 -12.37 3.55 6.65
N SER A 298 -12.67 3.38 7.94
CA SER A 298 -14.06 3.38 8.42
C SER A 298 -14.63 4.78 8.38
N PRO A 299 -15.81 5.00 7.76
CA PRO A 299 -16.53 6.28 7.83
C PRO A 299 -17.02 6.62 9.25
N PHE A 300 -16.91 5.66 10.18
CA PHE A 300 -17.35 5.79 11.57
C PHE A 300 -16.18 5.89 12.56
N ASP A 301 -14.95 6.07 12.07
CA ASP A 301 -13.79 6.31 12.92
C ASP A 301 -13.98 7.60 13.74
N ILE A 302 -13.85 7.48 15.06
CA ILE A 302 -14.09 8.57 16.01
C ILE A 302 -12.82 9.40 16.31
N PHE A 303 -11.66 8.96 15.81
CA PHE A 303 -10.36 9.58 16.07
C PHE A 303 -9.80 10.28 14.84
N ALA A 304 -9.83 9.58 13.69
CA ALA A 304 -9.38 10.10 12.41
C ALA A 304 -10.58 10.41 11.52
N PRO A 305 -10.65 11.62 10.90
CA PRO A 305 -11.76 11.94 10.00
C PRO A 305 -11.73 11.04 8.76
N TYR A 306 -12.92 10.67 8.27
CA TYR A 306 -13.08 10.00 6.97
C TYR A 306 -13.17 11.00 5.81
N ASP A 307 -13.89 12.10 6.02
CA ASP A 307 -13.97 13.28 5.15
C ASP A 307 -13.10 14.38 5.80
N ASP A 308 -13.66 15.52 6.17
CA ASP A 308 -12.96 16.60 6.86
C ASP A 308 -13.45 16.78 8.30
N ALA A 309 -12.56 16.63 9.28
CA ALA A 309 -12.85 16.99 10.67
C ALA A 309 -11.59 17.21 11.52
N VAL A 310 -11.81 17.56 12.80
CA VAL A 310 -10.75 17.68 13.79
C VAL A 310 -10.32 16.29 14.28
N VAL A 311 -9.03 16.00 14.18
CA VAL A 311 -8.39 14.81 14.75
C VAL A 311 -8.51 14.84 16.27
N ILE A 312 -8.98 13.72 16.82
CA ILE A 312 -9.02 13.47 18.26
C ILE A 312 -7.90 12.47 18.58
N VAL A 313 -6.97 12.85 19.46
CA VAL A 313 -5.87 11.96 19.82
C VAL A 313 -6.36 10.88 20.79
N PRO A 314 -6.24 9.58 20.46
CA PRO A 314 -6.71 8.49 21.32
C PRO A 314 -6.12 8.50 22.73
N THR A 315 -4.89 9.01 22.88
CA THR A 315 -4.18 9.04 24.16
C THR A 315 -4.93 9.83 25.25
N THR A 316 -5.45 11.01 24.91
CA THR A 316 -6.13 11.91 25.87
C THR A 316 -7.58 12.18 25.54
N ASN A 317 -8.05 11.73 24.37
CA ASN A 317 -9.36 12.04 23.81
C ASN A 317 -9.60 13.55 23.60
N ASP A 318 -8.52 14.31 23.38
CA ASP A 318 -8.57 15.75 23.13
C ASP A 318 -8.52 16.06 21.62
N PRO A 319 -9.21 17.12 21.18
CA PRO A 319 -9.04 17.65 19.82
C PRO A 319 -7.64 18.26 19.65
N VAL A 320 -7.06 18.05 18.46
CA VAL A 320 -5.72 18.54 18.14
C VAL A 320 -5.67 19.39 16.88
N VAL A 321 -6.06 18.88 15.71
CA VAL A 321 -5.93 19.66 14.46
C VAL A 321 -6.91 19.17 13.41
N GLN A 322 -7.37 20.07 12.53
CA GLN A 322 -8.22 19.71 11.39
C GLN A 322 -7.40 18.99 10.31
N ALA A 323 -7.90 17.86 9.85
CA ALA A 323 -7.25 16.99 8.87
C ALA A 323 -8.28 16.40 7.89
N GLN A 324 -7.80 15.85 6.78
CA GLN A 324 -8.64 15.30 5.72
C GLN A 324 -8.40 13.79 5.55
N GLY A 325 -9.46 13.01 5.68
CA GLY A 325 -9.47 11.57 5.60
C GLY A 325 -9.48 11.02 4.18
N SER A 326 -9.65 9.70 4.11
CA SER A 326 -9.58 8.93 2.87
C SER A 326 -10.57 9.39 1.79
N LEU A 327 -11.76 9.87 2.15
CA LEU A 327 -12.73 10.35 1.17
C LEU A 327 -12.27 11.64 0.49
N GLU A 328 -11.78 12.61 1.27
CA GLU A 328 -11.30 13.88 0.72
C GLU A 328 -10.01 13.68 -0.09
N VAL A 329 -9.10 12.82 0.39
CA VAL A 329 -7.92 12.43 -0.38
C VAL A 329 -8.31 11.78 -1.70
N ALA A 330 -9.23 10.81 -1.70
CA ALA A 330 -9.67 10.15 -2.92
C ALA A 330 -10.34 11.12 -3.92
N ARG A 331 -11.15 12.07 -3.43
CA ARG A 331 -11.75 13.12 -4.26
C ARG A 331 -10.68 14.02 -4.90
N ALA A 332 -9.65 14.39 -4.15
CA ALA A 332 -8.55 15.20 -4.67
C ALA A 332 -7.76 14.43 -5.73
N GLN A 333 -7.43 13.16 -5.48
CA GLN A 333 -6.72 12.29 -6.43
C GLN A 333 -7.49 12.14 -7.75
N GLU A 334 -8.81 11.88 -7.67
CA GLU A 334 -9.68 11.79 -8.85
C GLU A 334 -9.75 13.12 -9.61
N ALA A 335 -9.88 14.24 -8.90
CA ALA A 335 -9.98 15.56 -9.53
C ALA A 335 -8.69 15.99 -10.25
N LEU A 336 -7.54 15.48 -9.81
CA LEU A 336 -6.22 15.79 -10.36
C LEU A 336 -5.73 14.75 -11.38
N GLY A 337 -6.43 13.61 -11.50
CA GLY A 337 -6.07 12.51 -12.41
C GLY A 337 -4.97 11.58 -11.87
N ASN A 338 -4.62 11.67 -10.59
CA ASN A 338 -3.55 10.86 -9.99
C ASN A 338 -3.91 9.38 -9.90
N ASN A 339 -5.20 9.07 -9.85
CA ASN A 339 -5.73 7.71 -9.83
C ASN A 339 -6.08 7.17 -11.23
N ASP A 340 -5.84 7.94 -12.31
CA ASP A 340 -6.09 7.52 -13.70
C ASP A 340 -5.22 6.31 -14.11
N VAL A 341 -4.21 5.94 -13.32
CA VAL A 341 -3.44 4.70 -13.50
C VAL A 341 -4.33 3.44 -13.52
N TRP A 342 -5.50 3.50 -12.90
CA TRP A 342 -6.49 2.43 -12.92
C TRP A 342 -7.53 2.56 -14.04
N ASP A 343 -7.43 3.59 -14.89
CA ASP A 343 -8.32 3.73 -16.03
C ASP A 343 -8.15 2.56 -17.00
N GLY A 344 -9.27 1.94 -17.37
CA GLY A 344 -9.30 0.77 -18.25
C GLY A 344 -8.94 -0.56 -17.57
N ALA A 345 -8.52 -0.54 -16.30
CA ALA A 345 -8.42 -1.74 -15.50
C ALA A 345 -9.82 -2.28 -15.16
N VAL A 346 -9.95 -3.62 -15.10
CA VAL A 346 -11.20 -4.32 -14.81
C VAL A 346 -11.04 -5.06 -13.49
N PHE A 347 -11.66 -4.50 -12.44
CA PHE A 347 -11.78 -5.13 -11.13
C PHE A 347 -13.24 -5.60 -10.93
N ASP A 348 -13.54 -6.85 -11.32
CA ASP A 348 -14.87 -7.47 -11.27
C ASP A 348 -15.04 -8.50 -10.14
N ASP A 349 -14.15 -8.44 -9.16
CA ASP A 349 -14.11 -9.33 -8.02
C ASP A 349 -15.11 -8.94 -6.90
N PRO A 350 -15.43 -9.87 -5.97
CA PRO A 350 -16.37 -9.60 -4.89
C PRO A 350 -15.95 -8.50 -3.92
N ILE A 351 -14.65 -8.28 -3.68
CA ILE A 351 -14.19 -7.27 -2.73
C ILE A 351 -14.33 -5.86 -3.33
N THR A 352 -14.11 -5.71 -4.63
CA THR A 352 -14.40 -4.47 -5.36
C THR A 352 -15.90 -4.16 -5.35
N GLN A 353 -16.77 -5.17 -5.48
CA GLN A 353 -18.21 -4.96 -5.32
C GLN A 353 -18.58 -4.53 -3.90
N LEU A 354 -17.94 -5.11 -2.87
CA LEU A 354 -18.15 -4.69 -1.48
C LEU A 354 -17.72 -3.24 -1.26
N ALA A 355 -16.60 -2.80 -1.83
CA ALA A 355 -16.15 -1.41 -1.75
C ALA A 355 -17.16 -0.43 -2.38
N LYS A 356 -17.76 -0.80 -3.52
CA LYS A 356 -18.85 -0.05 -4.17
C LYS A 356 -20.09 0.06 -3.28
N ASP A 357 -20.53 -1.07 -2.71
CA ASP A 357 -21.71 -1.11 -1.82
C ASP A 357 -21.47 -0.31 -0.53
N ASN A 358 -20.25 -0.37 0.01
CA ASN A 358 -19.87 0.41 1.18
C ASN A 358 -19.77 1.91 0.88
N SER A 359 -19.37 2.30 -0.32
CA SER A 359 -19.36 3.72 -0.75
C SER A 359 -20.77 4.29 -0.76
N ALA A 360 -21.72 3.53 -1.32
CA ALA A 360 -23.13 3.91 -1.28
C ALA A 360 -23.66 4.01 0.15
N THR A 361 -23.23 3.11 1.05
CA THR A 361 -23.60 3.15 2.48
C THR A 361 -22.99 4.36 3.20
N ALA A 362 -21.75 4.72 2.86
CA ALA A 362 -21.05 5.91 3.35
C ALA A 362 -21.60 7.22 2.75
N GLY A 363 -22.49 7.15 1.76
CA GLY A 363 -23.20 8.30 1.20
C GLY A 363 -22.46 9.02 0.07
N HIS A 364 -21.55 8.35 -0.62
CA HIS A 364 -20.84 8.90 -1.78
C HIS A 364 -20.74 7.88 -2.93
N GLU A 365 -20.37 8.36 -4.11
CA GLU A 365 -20.09 7.49 -5.26
C GLU A 365 -18.79 6.70 -5.04
N TYR A 366 -18.67 5.57 -5.74
CA TYR A 366 -17.45 4.79 -5.69
C TYR A 366 -16.32 5.54 -6.41
N ILE A 367 -15.18 5.67 -5.74
CA ILE A 367 -13.94 6.23 -6.29
C ILE A 367 -12.91 5.10 -6.27
N GLU A 368 -12.25 4.86 -7.40
CA GLU A 368 -11.26 3.80 -7.49
C GLU A 368 -10.08 4.08 -6.54
N GLY A 369 -9.64 3.05 -5.84
CA GLY A 369 -8.64 3.17 -4.77
C GLY A 369 -9.18 3.53 -3.38
N LEU A 370 -10.48 3.82 -3.22
CA LEU A 370 -11.11 4.02 -1.91
C LEU A 370 -11.95 2.80 -1.50
N PHE A 371 -11.64 2.21 -0.34
CA PHE A 371 -12.47 1.20 0.30
C PHE A 371 -13.01 1.72 1.65
N PRO A 372 -14.28 2.17 1.69
CA PRO A 372 -14.94 2.49 2.94
C PRO A 372 -15.10 1.21 3.78
N TRP A 373 -14.44 1.18 4.94
CA TRP A 373 -14.37 0.00 5.79
C TRP A 373 -15.57 -0.06 6.74
N ILE A 374 -16.63 -0.75 6.30
CA ILE A 374 -17.86 -0.88 7.08
C ILE A 374 -18.02 -2.33 7.52
N LYS A 375 -18.07 -2.53 8.83
CA LYS A 375 -18.42 -3.80 9.48
C LYS A 375 -19.71 -3.63 10.29
N PRO A 376 -20.44 -4.73 10.57
CA PRO A 376 -21.59 -4.66 11.47
C PRO A 376 -21.21 -4.05 12.82
N PRO A 377 -22.10 -3.25 13.45
CA PRO A 377 -21.87 -2.75 14.80
C PRO A 377 -21.62 -3.91 15.78
N ASN A 378 -20.78 -3.65 16.78
CA ASN A 378 -20.52 -4.62 17.84
C ASN A 378 -21.73 -4.81 18.77
N SER A 379 -21.63 -5.69 19.77
CA SER A 379 -22.73 -5.99 20.70
C SER A 379 -23.20 -4.81 21.55
N LEU A 380 -22.39 -3.74 21.64
CA LEU A 380 -22.74 -2.48 22.29
C LEU A 380 -23.46 -1.49 21.34
N GLY A 381 -23.64 -1.87 20.07
CA GLY A 381 -24.20 -1.02 19.02
C GLY A 381 -23.23 0.07 18.55
N ILE A 382 -21.93 -0.13 18.76
CA ILE A 382 -20.87 0.79 18.33
C ILE A 382 -20.33 0.31 16.98
N ASP A 383 -20.27 1.22 16.01
CA ASP A 383 -19.59 0.97 14.74
C ASP A 383 -18.08 0.80 14.97
N GLU A 384 -17.50 -0.27 14.44
CA GLU A 384 -16.06 -0.49 14.56
C GLU A 384 -15.28 0.36 13.56
N GLY A 385 -14.14 0.89 14.02
CA GLY A 385 -13.15 1.53 13.14
C GLY A 385 -12.41 0.51 12.28
N THR A 386 -11.28 0.93 11.71
CA THR A 386 -10.40 0.02 10.95
C THR A 386 -9.59 -0.88 11.90
N VAL A 387 -10.18 -2.01 12.31
CA VAL A 387 -9.58 -2.95 13.28
C VAL A 387 -8.71 -4.01 12.62
N VAL A 388 -7.38 -3.82 12.71
CA VAL A 388 -6.38 -4.79 12.21
C VAL A 388 -5.45 -5.32 13.29
N ASN A 389 -5.37 -4.68 14.46
CA ASN A 389 -4.47 -5.11 15.53
C ASN A 389 -5.07 -6.23 16.38
N TRP A 390 -4.23 -7.15 16.83
CA TRP A 390 -4.57 -8.14 17.86
C TRP A 390 -3.41 -8.30 18.85
N TRP A 391 -3.71 -8.79 20.05
CA TRP A 391 -2.73 -8.99 21.11
C TRP A 391 -3.12 -10.17 21.99
N ASP A 392 -2.13 -10.78 22.66
CA ASP A 392 -2.43 -11.74 23.72
C ASP A 392 -2.67 -10.98 25.03
N PRO A 393 -3.87 -11.07 25.65
CA PRO A 393 -4.14 -10.41 26.92
C PRO A 393 -3.17 -10.78 28.05
N ASN A 394 -2.54 -11.96 27.97
CA ASN A 394 -1.58 -12.44 28.96
C ASN A 394 -0.12 -12.12 28.60
N ALA A 395 0.14 -11.63 27.38
CA ALA A 395 1.48 -11.23 26.99
C ALA A 395 1.92 -9.98 27.77
N PRO A 396 3.21 -9.89 28.12
CA PRO A 396 3.77 -8.69 28.73
C PRO A 396 3.66 -7.49 27.78
N SER A 397 3.29 -6.33 28.32
CA SER A 397 3.46 -5.05 27.62
C SER A 397 4.96 -4.78 27.34
N PRO A 398 5.29 -4.02 26.26
CA PRO A 398 6.67 -3.70 25.88
C PRO A 398 7.55 -3.15 27.00
N ALA A 399 8.84 -3.46 26.87
CA ALA A 399 9.86 -3.24 27.89
C ALA A 399 10.53 -1.85 27.80
N ASP A 400 9.78 -0.83 27.37
CA ASP A 400 10.21 0.56 27.24
C ASP A 400 9.16 1.59 27.70
N GLY A 401 7.98 1.15 28.19
CA GLY A 401 6.89 2.02 28.64
C GLY A 401 6.55 1.94 30.15
N GLN A 402 5.70 2.84 30.65
CA GLN A 402 5.17 2.70 32.03
C GLN A 402 4.35 1.41 32.16
N GLY A 403 4.63 0.59 33.18
CA GLY A 403 3.96 -0.70 33.36
C GLY A 403 4.67 -1.91 32.73
N MET A 404 5.90 -1.71 32.24
CA MET A 404 6.91 -2.72 31.89
C MET A 404 6.59 -4.16 32.30
N GLY A 405 6.29 -5.00 31.31
CA GLY A 405 6.16 -6.44 31.51
C GLY A 405 4.91 -6.88 32.26
N ILE A 406 4.04 -5.95 32.68
CA ILE A 406 2.71 -6.28 33.20
C ILE A 406 1.86 -6.79 32.03
N PRO A 407 1.17 -7.93 32.19
CA PRO A 407 0.23 -8.42 31.18
C PRO A 407 -0.84 -7.39 30.80
N TRP A 408 -1.23 -7.35 29.52
CA TRP A 408 -2.23 -6.39 29.01
C TRP A 408 -3.57 -6.43 29.73
N ASN A 409 -3.98 -7.59 30.23
CA ASN A 409 -5.20 -7.78 31.03
C ASN A 409 -5.06 -7.39 32.51
N GLN A 410 -3.90 -6.91 32.93
CA GLN A 410 -3.60 -6.44 34.28
C GLN A 410 -3.11 -4.99 34.30
N LEU A 411 -2.58 -4.49 33.19
CA LEU A 411 -2.08 -3.13 33.06
C LEU A 411 -3.25 -2.13 33.05
N PRO A 412 -3.40 -1.24 34.06
CA PRO A 412 -4.43 -0.22 34.06
C PRO A 412 -4.23 0.78 32.92
N HIS A 413 -5.32 1.20 32.28
CA HIS A 413 -5.29 2.21 31.23
C HIS A 413 -5.19 3.62 31.86
N PRO A 414 -4.26 4.48 31.41
CA PRO A 414 -3.93 5.73 32.12
C PRO A 414 -5.02 6.80 32.03
N THR A 415 -5.90 6.73 31.05
CA THR A 415 -6.94 7.74 30.77
C THR A 415 -8.36 7.22 30.86
N ASP A 416 -8.55 5.98 31.34
CA ASP A 416 -9.88 5.42 31.50
C ASP A 416 -10.51 5.77 32.86
N PRO A 417 -11.70 6.42 32.90
CA PRO A 417 -12.33 6.87 34.13
C PRO A 417 -12.86 5.73 35.00
N ASP A 418 -13.11 4.56 34.41
CA ASP A 418 -13.63 3.37 35.07
C ASP A 418 -12.50 2.42 35.52
N ASN A 419 -11.24 2.87 35.39
CA ASN A 419 -10.04 2.14 35.76
C ASN A 419 -9.94 0.78 35.04
N LEU A 420 -10.39 0.75 33.77
CA LEU A 420 -10.25 -0.40 32.88
C LEU A 420 -8.77 -0.71 32.61
N THR A 421 -8.51 -1.95 32.21
CA THR A 421 -7.17 -2.35 31.72
C THR A 421 -7.02 -1.99 30.25
N PHE A 422 -5.79 -1.92 29.75
CA PHE A 422 -5.54 -1.77 28.31
C PHE A 422 -6.32 -2.80 27.50
N HIS A 423 -6.28 -4.07 27.90
CA HIS A 423 -7.05 -5.12 27.22
C HIS A 423 -8.55 -4.83 27.20
N THR A 424 -9.15 -4.46 28.34
CA THR A 424 -10.59 -4.20 28.41
C THR A 424 -10.98 -2.96 27.60
N GLN A 425 -10.14 -1.91 27.62
CA GLN A 425 -10.35 -0.72 26.81
C GLN A 425 -10.26 -1.01 25.31
N GLY A 426 -9.25 -1.77 24.89
CA GLY A 426 -9.08 -2.16 23.49
C GLY A 426 -10.24 -2.99 22.93
N LEU A 427 -10.95 -3.75 23.79
CA LEU A 427 -12.12 -4.53 23.37
C LEU A 427 -13.36 -3.68 23.09
N ILE A 428 -13.44 -2.43 23.57
CA ILE A 428 -14.61 -1.56 23.37
C ILE A 428 -14.84 -1.27 21.87
N LEU A 429 -13.75 -1.00 21.14
CA LEU A 429 -13.78 -0.68 19.70
C LEU A 429 -13.31 -1.83 18.81
N ASN A 430 -13.00 -2.99 19.41
CA ASN A 430 -12.59 -4.21 18.72
C ASN A 430 -13.16 -5.43 19.45
N GLU A 431 -14.47 -5.61 19.37
CA GLU A 431 -15.13 -6.72 20.07
C GLU A 431 -14.68 -8.06 19.47
N GLY A 432 -14.45 -9.06 20.33
CA GLY A 432 -14.01 -10.37 19.87
C GLY A 432 -12.62 -10.36 19.23
N MET A 433 -11.78 -9.37 19.60
CA MET A 433 -10.39 -9.27 19.17
C MET A 433 -9.69 -10.62 19.26
N SER A 434 -9.15 -11.05 18.12
CA SER A 434 -8.42 -12.30 17.97
C SER A 434 -7.55 -12.23 16.73
N ALA A 435 -6.54 -13.10 16.69
CA ALA A 435 -5.71 -13.27 15.50
C ALA A 435 -6.53 -13.72 14.29
N GLU A 436 -7.59 -14.50 14.50
CA GLU A 436 -8.52 -14.93 13.44
C GLU A 436 -9.28 -13.73 12.84
N LYS A 437 -9.91 -12.91 13.69
CA LYS A 437 -10.66 -11.71 13.25
C LYS A 437 -9.74 -10.73 12.50
N SER A 438 -8.56 -10.47 13.04
CA SER A 438 -7.61 -9.56 12.40
C SER A 438 -7.13 -10.11 11.05
N ARG A 439 -6.71 -11.37 10.97
CA ARG A 439 -6.27 -11.96 9.70
C ARG A 439 -7.36 -11.96 8.65
N ALA A 440 -8.61 -12.25 9.03
CA ALA A 440 -9.75 -12.14 8.12
C ALA A 440 -9.95 -10.70 7.61
N ASN A 441 -9.76 -9.69 8.46
CA ASN A 441 -9.81 -8.29 8.04
C ASN A 441 -8.65 -7.96 7.09
N ILE A 442 -7.44 -8.45 7.38
CA ILE A 442 -6.26 -8.27 6.52
C ILE A 442 -6.44 -9.01 5.19
N ASP A 443 -7.08 -10.19 5.16
CA ASP A 443 -7.43 -10.92 3.93
C ASP A 443 -8.26 -10.03 2.99
N GLU A 444 -9.33 -9.42 3.52
CA GLU A 444 -10.20 -8.53 2.75
C GLU A 444 -9.47 -7.27 2.28
N MET A 445 -8.62 -6.68 3.12
CA MET A 445 -7.82 -5.53 2.73
C MET A 445 -6.84 -5.88 1.61
N MET A 446 -6.08 -6.97 1.75
CA MET A 446 -5.13 -7.43 0.74
C MET A 446 -5.82 -7.80 -0.56
N ALA A 447 -7.00 -8.42 -0.50
CA ALA A 447 -7.80 -8.72 -1.69
C ALA A 447 -8.16 -7.44 -2.46
N PHE A 448 -8.43 -6.32 -1.77
CA PHE A 448 -8.69 -5.03 -2.42
C PHE A 448 -7.39 -4.38 -2.93
N LEU A 449 -6.32 -4.41 -2.12
CA LEU A 449 -5.06 -3.72 -2.38
C LEU A 449 -4.27 -4.37 -3.53
N LEU A 450 -4.05 -5.69 -3.50
CA LEU A 450 -3.10 -6.37 -4.38
C LEU A 450 -3.41 -6.22 -5.88
N PRO A 451 -4.66 -6.38 -6.35
CA PRO A 451 -5.01 -6.12 -7.75
C PRO A 451 -4.62 -4.71 -8.22
N ARG A 452 -4.87 -3.72 -7.36
CA ARG A 452 -4.63 -2.31 -7.66
C ARG A 452 -3.16 -1.96 -7.57
N MET A 453 -2.43 -2.56 -6.62
CA MET A 453 -0.97 -2.48 -6.54
C MET A 453 -0.34 -3.05 -7.81
N CYS A 454 -0.81 -4.19 -8.30
CA CYS A 454 -0.33 -4.80 -9.54
C CYS A 454 -0.42 -3.83 -10.73
N VAL A 455 -1.56 -3.16 -10.89
CA VAL A 455 -1.76 -2.18 -11.97
C VAL A 455 -0.94 -0.90 -11.72
N ALA A 456 -1.01 -0.31 -10.53
CA ALA A 456 -0.38 0.97 -10.23
C ALA A 456 1.16 0.93 -10.28
N LEU A 457 1.76 -0.21 -9.93
CA LEU A 457 3.21 -0.43 -9.97
C LEU A 457 3.66 -1.09 -11.29
N GLU A 458 2.76 -1.21 -12.28
CA GLU A 458 3.03 -1.84 -13.58
C GLU A 458 3.67 -3.23 -13.47
N LEU A 459 3.28 -4.00 -12.45
CA LEU A 459 3.83 -5.34 -12.21
C LEU A 459 3.33 -6.33 -13.27
N PRO A 460 4.01 -7.47 -13.49
CA PRO A 460 3.57 -8.49 -14.45
C PRO A 460 2.12 -8.97 -14.25
N CYS A 461 1.65 -9.03 -13.00
CA CYS A 461 0.29 -9.40 -12.64
C CYS A 461 -0.77 -8.38 -13.10
N SER A 462 -0.41 -7.16 -13.52
CA SER A 462 -1.32 -6.17 -14.10
C SER A 462 -2.06 -6.70 -15.33
N ALA A 463 -1.43 -7.62 -16.09
CA ALA A 463 -2.03 -8.26 -17.26
C ALA A 463 -3.37 -8.95 -16.95
N ASN A 464 -3.58 -9.40 -15.70
CA ASN A 464 -4.83 -10.02 -15.27
C ASN A 464 -6.01 -9.03 -15.13
N PHE A 465 -5.72 -7.74 -15.03
CA PHE A 465 -6.72 -6.68 -14.85
C PHE A 465 -6.87 -5.81 -16.09
N THR A 466 -6.09 -6.06 -17.13
CA THR A 466 -6.33 -5.40 -18.40
C THR A 466 -7.57 -5.98 -19.06
N SER A 467 -8.47 -5.09 -19.51
CA SER A 467 -9.45 -5.46 -20.52
C SER A 467 -8.68 -6.08 -21.69
N SER A 468 -8.86 -7.38 -21.94
CA SER A 468 -8.42 -8.07 -23.17
C SER A 468 -9.01 -7.49 -24.47
N THR A 469 -9.60 -6.29 -24.41
CA THR A 469 -10.32 -5.58 -25.45
C THR A 469 -9.95 -4.10 -25.58
N GLU A 470 -8.71 -3.71 -25.28
CA GLU A 470 -8.01 -2.70 -26.09
C GLU A 470 -7.11 -3.44 -27.10
N GLU A 471 -7.71 -4.37 -27.84
CA GLU A 471 -7.16 -4.86 -29.10
C GLU A 471 -7.10 -3.63 -30.03
N LEU A 472 -5.98 -2.91 -30.05
CA LEU A 472 -5.78 -1.75 -30.93
C LEU A 472 -6.00 -2.24 -32.38
N LEU A 473 -7.16 -1.94 -32.96
CA LEU A 473 -7.53 -2.38 -34.29
C LEU A 473 -6.69 -1.60 -35.29
N VAL A 474 -5.61 -2.23 -35.75
CA VAL A 474 -4.85 -1.76 -36.91
C VAL A 474 -5.80 -1.78 -38.12
N ASP A 475 -5.66 -0.80 -39.03
CA ASP A 475 -6.49 -0.72 -40.23
C ASP A 475 -6.56 -2.10 -40.93
N ASN A 476 -7.78 -2.59 -41.12
CA ASN A 476 -8.05 -3.85 -41.78
C ASN A 476 -7.47 -3.92 -43.20
N THR A 477 -7.06 -2.81 -43.83
CA THR A 477 -6.41 -2.82 -45.13
C THR A 477 -4.98 -3.41 -45.13
N VAL A 478 -4.30 -3.45 -43.97
CA VAL A 478 -2.89 -3.88 -43.85
C VAL A 478 -2.67 -5.37 -44.14
N VAL A 479 -3.69 -6.21 -43.96
CA VAL A 479 -3.60 -7.67 -44.16
C VAL A 479 -4.57 -8.17 -45.22
N THR A 480 -4.05 -8.98 -46.14
CA THR A 480 -4.83 -9.72 -47.14
C THR A 480 -4.84 -11.22 -46.87
N VAL A 481 -6.00 -11.85 -47.07
CA VAL A 481 -6.19 -13.31 -46.94
C VAL A 481 -6.59 -13.90 -48.29
N SER A 482 -5.84 -14.87 -48.79
CA SER A 482 -6.11 -15.48 -50.11
C SER A 482 -5.69 -16.96 -50.16
N PRO A 483 -6.43 -17.85 -50.85
CA PRO A 483 -7.77 -17.63 -51.39
C PRO A 483 -8.82 -17.54 -50.27
N ASN A 484 -9.87 -16.74 -50.46
CA ASN A 484 -11.04 -16.70 -49.60
C ASN A 484 -12.29 -16.54 -50.49
N PRO A 485 -13.14 -17.56 -50.66
CA PRO A 485 -13.15 -18.84 -49.92
C PRO A 485 -11.96 -19.77 -50.19
N SER A 486 -11.59 -20.62 -49.23
CA SER A 486 -10.46 -21.55 -49.26
C SER A 486 -10.89 -23.03 -49.24
N VAL A 487 -10.08 -23.93 -49.80
CA VAL A 487 -10.27 -25.39 -49.74
C VAL A 487 -9.24 -26.04 -48.83
N ASP A 488 -7.95 -25.95 -49.15
CA ASP A 488 -6.91 -26.67 -48.37
C ASP A 488 -6.01 -25.72 -47.58
N MET A 489 -5.85 -24.49 -48.04
CA MET A 489 -4.88 -23.55 -47.47
C MET A 489 -5.37 -22.11 -47.61
N ILE A 490 -4.94 -21.28 -46.66
CA ILE A 490 -5.03 -19.82 -46.72
C ILE A 490 -3.62 -19.24 -46.63
N ARG A 491 -3.43 -18.10 -47.28
CA ARG A 491 -2.22 -17.29 -47.19
C ARG A 491 -2.58 -15.92 -46.67
N LEU A 492 -1.90 -15.53 -45.61
CA LEU A 492 -1.92 -14.23 -44.98
C LEU A 492 -0.72 -13.44 -45.51
N ASN A 493 -0.93 -12.21 -45.97
CA ASN A 493 0.15 -11.28 -46.28
C ASN A 493 -0.13 -9.94 -45.60
N SER A 494 0.88 -9.39 -44.95
CA SER A 494 0.92 -8.06 -44.36
C SER A 494 1.84 -7.17 -45.18
N ASP A 495 1.41 -5.96 -45.49
CA ASP A 495 2.15 -5.03 -46.36
C ASP A 495 3.19 -4.19 -45.60
N GLU A 496 2.97 -3.95 -44.30
CA GLU A 496 3.75 -2.95 -43.54
C GLU A 496 4.44 -3.53 -42.29
N MET A 497 3.89 -4.57 -41.68
CA MET A 497 4.39 -5.09 -40.38
C MET A 497 4.55 -6.61 -40.36
N PRO A 498 5.57 -7.15 -39.65
CA PRO A 498 5.72 -8.59 -39.46
C PRO A 498 4.66 -9.14 -38.49
N MET A 499 4.00 -10.24 -38.86
CA MET A 499 3.06 -10.92 -37.98
C MET A 499 3.83 -11.68 -36.90
N GLU A 500 3.40 -11.57 -35.65
CA GLU A 500 4.00 -12.28 -34.51
C GLU A 500 3.24 -13.57 -34.19
N ARG A 501 1.91 -13.48 -34.22
CA ARG A 501 1.00 -14.58 -33.88
C ARG A 501 -0.24 -14.55 -34.78
N VAL A 502 -0.75 -15.73 -35.10
CA VAL A 502 -2.03 -15.89 -35.79
C VAL A 502 -2.89 -16.91 -35.06
N GLU A 503 -4.16 -16.58 -34.92
CA GLU A 503 -5.18 -17.48 -34.42
C GLU A 503 -6.31 -17.64 -35.42
N ILE A 504 -6.84 -18.86 -35.53
CA ILE A 504 -8.07 -19.11 -36.27
C ILE A 504 -9.08 -19.73 -35.32
N VAL A 505 -10.25 -19.13 -35.25
CA VAL A 505 -11.35 -19.53 -34.38
C VAL A 505 -12.59 -19.74 -35.25
N SER A 506 -13.36 -20.78 -34.95
CA SER A 506 -14.67 -20.98 -35.60
C SER A 506 -15.72 -20.01 -35.06
N ILE A 507 -16.85 -19.87 -35.75
CA ILE A 507 -17.92 -18.94 -35.36
C ILE A 507 -18.57 -19.28 -33.99
N ASP A 508 -18.46 -20.53 -33.54
CA ASP A 508 -18.88 -21.02 -32.23
C ASP A 508 -17.81 -20.85 -31.15
N GLY A 509 -16.72 -20.14 -31.44
CA GLY A 509 -15.67 -19.80 -30.47
C GLY A 509 -14.62 -20.89 -30.25
N LYS A 510 -14.64 -21.97 -31.03
CA LYS A 510 -13.65 -23.04 -30.91
C LYS A 510 -12.34 -22.65 -31.61
N MET A 511 -11.26 -22.66 -30.85
CA MET A 511 -9.91 -22.44 -31.35
C MET A 511 -9.50 -23.59 -32.29
N MET A 512 -9.16 -23.25 -33.54
CA MET A 512 -8.79 -24.20 -34.59
C MET A 512 -7.29 -24.29 -34.78
N THR A 513 -6.59 -23.16 -34.72
CA THR A 513 -5.13 -23.08 -34.85
C THR A 513 -4.60 -21.86 -34.13
N VAL A 514 -3.44 -22.02 -33.52
CA VAL A 514 -2.61 -20.95 -32.96
C VAL A 514 -1.19 -21.18 -33.44
N GLU A 515 -0.60 -20.17 -34.08
CA GLU A 515 0.81 -20.15 -34.44
C GLU A 515 1.47 -18.92 -33.80
N ASN A 516 2.52 -19.16 -33.02
CA ASN A 516 3.31 -18.12 -32.35
C ASN A 516 4.68 -17.98 -33.01
N ASN A 517 5.39 -16.88 -32.70
CA ASN A 517 6.76 -16.62 -33.15
C ASN A 517 6.91 -16.66 -34.68
N ILE A 518 5.93 -16.12 -35.42
CA ILE A 518 5.93 -16.11 -36.88
C ILE A 518 7.03 -15.19 -37.42
N ASN A 519 7.12 -13.97 -36.87
CA ASN A 519 8.09 -12.91 -37.22
C ASN A 519 8.29 -12.74 -38.73
N ASN A 520 7.19 -12.71 -39.48
CA ASN A 520 7.20 -12.71 -40.95
C ASN A 520 6.01 -11.94 -41.55
N TYR A 521 6.20 -11.35 -42.73
CA TYR A 521 5.20 -10.59 -43.47
C TYR A 521 4.21 -11.47 -44.23
N ASN A 522 4.50 -12.76 -44.38
CA ASN A 522 3.58 -13.70 -44.98
C ASN A 522 3.54 -15.03 -44.22
N ARG A 523 2.36 -15.65 -44.18
CA ARG A 523 2.17 -16.95 -43.55
C ARG A 523 1.14 -17.77 -44.29
N THR A 524 1.41 -19.05 -44.48
CA THR A 524 0.49 -20.01 -45.09
C THR A 524 0.03 -20.99 -44.03
N ILE A 525 -1.29 -21.17 -43.91
CA ILE A 525 -1.92 -22.04 -42.92
C ILE A 525 -2.73 -23.10 -43.66
N ASP A 526 -2.50 -24.36 -43.29
CA ASP A 526 -3.29 -25.50 -43.76
C ASP A 526 -4.62 -25.55 -43.01
N VAL A 527 -5.71 -25.44 -43.77
CA VAL A 527 -7.09 -25.49 -43.28
C VAL A 527 -7.84 -26.71 -43.80
N SER A 528 -7.15 -27.64 -44.47
CA SER A 528 -7.77 -28.81 -45.13
C SER A 528 -8.57 -29.70 -44.16
N THR A 529 -8.16 -29.73 -42.89
CA THR A 529 -8.81 -30.50 -41.83
C THR A 529 -10.01 -29.79 -41.18
N TYR A 530 -10.25 -28.52 -41.53
CA TYR A 530 -11.32 -27.74 -40.94
C TYR A 530 -12.67 -28.12 -41.57
N PRO A 531 -13.75 -28.23 -40.77
CA PRO A 531 -15.10 -28.34 -41.30
C PRO A 531 -15.46 -27.17 -42.25
N SER A 532 -16.31 -27.39 -43.24
CA SER A 532 -16.84 -26.31 -44.08
C SER A 532 -17.61 -25.31 -43.21
N GLY A 533 -17.32 -24.01 -43.35
CA GLY A 533 -17.91 -22.98 -42.49
C GLY A 533 -17.16 -21.65 -42.50
N ASN A 534 -17.63 -20.72 -41.67
CA ASN A 534 -17.01 -19.42 -41.45
C ASN A 534 -16.07 -19.46 -40.24
N TYR A 535 -14.92 -18.82 -40.38
CA TYR A 535 -13.92 -18.70 -39.33
C TYR A 535 -13.44 -17.25 -39.22
N ILE A 536 -12.97 -16.89 -38.03
CA ILE A 536 -12.33 -15.63 -37.71
C ILE A 536 -10.84 -15.89 -37.59
N VAL A 537 -10.05 -15.16 -38.35
CA VAL A 537 -8.59 -15.15 -38.27
C VAL A 537 -8.19 -13.87 -37.55
N LYS A 538 -7.54 -14.01 -36.40
CA LYS A 538 -6.90 -12.93 -35.66
C LYS A 538 -5.41 -12.93 -35.97
N ILE A 539 -4.88 -11.79 -36.42
CA ILE A 539 -3.46 -11.62 -36.72
C ILE A 539 -2.90 -10.55 -35.77
N TYR A 540 -1.88 -10.91 -35.00
CA TYR A 540 -1.23 -10.07 -34.00
C TYR A 540 0.10 -9.52 -34.53
N PHE A 541 0.33 -8.24 -34.25
CA PHE A 541 1.53 -7.46 -34.52
C PHE A 541 2.04 -6.86 -33.21
N GLU A 542 3.28 -6.37 -33.21
CA GLU A 542 3.87 -5.64 -32.08
C GLU A 542 2.99 -4.44 -31.65
N GLU A 543 2.38 -3.74 -32.63
CA GLU A 543 1.59 -2.51 -32.40
C GLU A 543 0.05 -2.73 -32.37
N GLY A 544 -0.46 -3.97 -32.47
CA GLY A 544 -1.91 -4.23 -32.42
C GLY A 544 -2.39 -5.48 -33.15
N LEU A 545 -3.69 -5.58 -33.46
CA LEU A 545 -4.25 -6.74 -34.19
C LEU A 545 -5.15 -6.36 -35.37
N VAL A 546 -5.18 -7.26 -36.36
CA VAL A 546 -6.13 -7.27 -37.47
C VAL A 546 -7.00 -8.53 -37.43
N THR A 547 -8.31 -8.36 -37.60
CA THR A 547 -9.27 -9.47 -37.65
C THR A 547 -9.86 -9.65 -39.05
N LYS A 548 -9.83 -10.86 -39.58
CA LYS A 548 -10.37 -11.22 -40.91
C LYS A 548 -11.33 -12.39 -40.84
N GLN A 549 -12.41 -12.32 -41.60
CA GLN A 549 -13.28 -13.47 -41.79
C GLN A 549 -12.82 -14.31 -43.00
N ILE A 550 -12.74 -15.63 -42.83
CA ILE A 550 -12.49 -16.58 -43.91
C ILE A 550 -13.64 -17.57 -44.06
N VAL A 551 -13.86 -18.04 -45.28
CA VAL A 551 -14.86 -19.05 -45.62
C VAL A 551 -14.14 -20.31 -46.08
N LYS A 552 -14.32 -21.42 -45.38
CA LYS A 552 -13.83 -22.74 -45.77
C LYS A 552 -14.93 -23.50 -46.50
N HIS A 553 -14.65 -23.94 -47.71
CA HIS A 553 -15.53 -24.83 -48.47
C HIS A 553 -15.33 -26.30 -48.15
#